data_AF-A0AAD4RYM6-F1
#
_entry.id   AF-A0AAD4RYM6-F1
#
_cell.length_a   1.000
_cell.length_b   1.000
_cell.length_c   1.000
_cell.angle_alpha   90.00
_cell.angle_beta   90.00
_cell.angle_gamma   90.00
#
_symmetry.space_group_name_H-M   'P 1'
#
loop_
_entity.id
_entity.type
_entity.pdbx_description
1 polymer ?
#
loop_
_entity_poly.entity_id
_entity_poly.type
_entity_poly.pdbx_seq_one_letter_code
_entity_poly.pdbx_strand_id
1 'polypeptide(L)'
;MVQFSKEPNNLCNVNTFKHSGLATAKTISVQAGKDSGVILATIKTNKQKYPSALVHKTVMKLGNIPRRLVSLKFRLWLWTKRRNII
;
A
#
# COMPACT_ATOMS: atom_id res chain seq x y z
N MET A 1 21.73 1.13 20.58
CA MET A 1 21.78 -0.15 19.85
C MET A 1 20.46 -0.32 19.12
N VAL A 2 20.46 -0.58 17.81
CA VAL A 2 19.23 -0.77 17.03
C VAL A 2 18.82 -2.24 17.11
N GLN A 3 17.58 -2.51 17.50
CA GLN A 3 17.01 -3.85 17.47
C GLN A 3 16.21 -4.04 16.18
N PHE A 4 16.54 -5.09 15.43
CA PHE A 4 15.82 -5.47 14.23
C PHE A 4 14.68 -6.44 14.57
N SER A 5 13.59 -6.38 13.81
CA SER A 5 12.45 -7.27 13.92
C SER A 5 12.15 -7.92 12.58
N LYS A 6 11.91 -9.23 12.56
CA LYS A 6 11.53 -10.01 11.36
C LYS A 6 10.01 -10.10 11.17
N GLU A 7 9.26 -9.25 11.84
CA GLU A 7 7.80 -9.26 11.81
C GLU A 7 7.27 -8.98 10.38
N PRO A 8 6.25 -9.71 9.90
CA PRO A 8 5.62 -9.41 8.64
C PRO A 8 4.96 -8.02 8.68
N ASN A 9 4.96 -7.33 7.53
CA ASN A 9 4.43 -5.96 7.38
C ASN A 9 5.22 -4.85 8.10
N ASN A 10 6.51 -5.04 8.33
CA ASN A 10 7.43 -3.98 8.77
C ASN A 10 8.26 -3.45 7.59
N LEU A 11 8.09 -2.17 7.23
CA LEU A 11 8.79 -1.55 6.09
C LEU A 11 10.28 -1.29 6.36
N CYS A 12 10.66 -1.06 7.62
CA CYS A 12 12.01 -0.64 7.98
C CYS A 12 12.78 -1.73 8.73
N ASN A 13 12.14 -2.86 9.03
CA ASN A 13 12.71 -3.97 9.80
C ASN A 13 13.21 -3.55 11.20
N VAL A 14 12.72 -2.41 11.72
CA VAL A 14 13.10 -1.85 13.03
C VAL A 14 12.06 -2.25 14.07
N ASN A 15 12.52 -2.69 15.25
CA ASN A 15 11.66 -2.96 16.40
C ASN A 15 11.18 -1.65 17.06
N THR A 16 10.16 -1.03 16.49
CA THR A 16 9.48 0.14 17.07
C THR A 16 7.98 0.06 16.81
N PHE A 17 7.20 0.64 17.73
CA PHE A 17 5.73 0.63 17.63
C PHE A 17 5.22 1.21 16.30
N LYS A 18 5.85 2.28 15.80
CA LYS A 18 5.47 2.94 14.55
C LYS A 18 5.59 2.05 13.31
N HIS A 19 6.52 1.10 13.32
CA HIS A 19 6.81 0.23 12.19
C HIS A 19 6.34 -1.22 12.39
N SER A 20 5.76 -1.54 13.55
CA SER A 20 5.17 -2.85 13.81
C SER A 20 3.86 -3.01 13.04
N GLY A 21 3.73 -4.12 12.33
CA GLY A 21 2.61 -4.39 11.44
C GLY A 21 1.43 -5.11 12.11
N LEU A 22 1.65 -5.68 13.29
CA LEU A 22 0.67 -6.36 14.14
C LEU A 22 0.10 -5.42 15.20
N ALA A 23 0.93 -4.49 15.72
CA ALA A 23 0.51 -3.59 16.78
C ALA A 23 -0.37 -2.43 16.28
N THR A 24 -0.23 -2.05 15.01
CA THR A 24 -0.94 -0.88 14.45
C THR A 24 -2.21 -1.28 13.70
N ALA A 25 -3.26 -0.47 13.86
CA ALA A 25 -4.55 -0.71 13.22
C ALA A 25 -4.52 -0.52 11.69
N LYS A 26 -3.58 0.29 11.21
CA LYS A 26 -3.38 0.65 9.81
C LYS A 26 -1.90 0.45 9.46
N THR A 27 -1.65 -0.54 8.62
CA THR A 27 -0.30 -0.88 8.16
C THR A 27 -0.29 -0.96 6.64
N ILE A 28 0.80 -0.50 6.05
CA ILE A 28 1.11 -0.65 4.63
C ILE A 28 2.37 -1.49 4.54
N SER A 29 2.34 -2.53 3.70
CA SER A 29 3.52 -3.32 3.40
C SER A 29 3.71 -3.49 1.90
N VAL A 30 4.98 -3.60 1.52
CA VAL A 30 5.42 -3.77 0.15
C VAL A 30 6.14 -5.11 0.07
N GLN A 31 5.66 -5.99 -0.79
CA GLN A 31 6.21 -7.34 -0.97
C GLN A 31 6.58 -7.54 -2.44
N ALA A 32 7.59 -8.37 -2.69
CA ALA A 32 7.90 -8.80 -4.04
C ALA A 32 6.74 -9.66 -4.58
N GLY A 33 6.21 -9.29 -5.73
CA GLY A 33 5.19 -10.03 -6.45
C GLY A 33 5.80 -10.98 -7.46
N LYS A 34 4.99 -11.95 -7.90
CA LYS A 34 5.35 -12.84 -9.01
C LYS A 34 5.52 -12.01 -10.30
N ASP A 35 6.47 -12.41 -11.15
CA ASP A 35 6.73 -11.82 -12.47
C ASP A 35 7.14 -10.33 -12.44
N SER A 36 8.11 -9.99 -11.57
CA SER A 36 8.65 -8.63 -11.43
C SER A 36 7.60 -7.57 -11.05
N GLY A 37 6.50 -8.01 -10.43
CA GLY A 37 5.48 -7.15 -9.85
C GLY A 37 5.80 -6.75 -8.41
N VAL A 38 5.12 -5.73 -7.91
CA VAL A 38 5.13 -5.32 -6.50
C VAL A 38 3.75 -5.56 -5.91
N ILE A 39 3.66 -6.24 -4.78
CA ILE A 39 2.41 -6.42 -4.04
C ILE A 39 2.33 -5.34 -2.96
N LEU A 40 1.32 -4.49 -3.03
CA LEU A 40 0.96 -3.60 -1.92
C LEU A 40 -0.10 -4.29 -1.07
N ALA A 41 0.21 -4.51 0.19
CA ALA A 41 -0.72 -5.04 1.17
C ALA A 41 -1.08 -3.97 2.20
N THR A 42 -2.37 -3.82 2.47
CA THR A 42 -2.91 -2.90 3.47
C THR A 42 -3.81 -3.62 4.47
N ILE A 43 -3.79 -3.18 5.71
CA ILE A 43 -4.64 -3.75 6.77
C ILE A 43 -6.00 -3.04 6.80
N LYS A 44 -7.09 -3.81 6.81
CA LYS A 44 -8.45 -3.30 6.99
C LYS A 44 -8.73 -3.07 8.47
N THR A 45 -8.99 -1.82 8.86
CA THR A 45 -9.29 -1.44 10.25
C THR A 45 -10.49 -2.17 10.84
N ASN A 46 -11.54 -2.40 10.03
CA ASN A 46 -12.78 -3.02 10.49
C ASN A 46 -12.67 -4.55 10.66
N LYS A 47 -11.57 -5.16 10.21
CA LYS A 47 -11.39 -6.63 10.22
C LYS A 47 -10.26 -7.10 11.15
N GLN A 48 -9.84 -6.26 12.11
CA GLN A 48 -8.77 -6.54 13.08
C GLN A 48 -8.91 -7.90 13.79
N LYS A 49 -10.14 -8.31 14.14
CA LYS A 49 -10.42 -9.58 14.82
C LYS A 49 -10.39 -10.82 13.90
N TYR A 50 -10.33 -10.60 12.58
CA TYR A 50 -10.47 -11.66 11.57
C TYR A 50 -9.20 -11.74 10.71
N PRO A 51 -8.17 -12.50 11.14
CA PRO A 51 -6.86 -12.50 10.49
C PRO A 51 -6.91 -12.95 9.03
N SER A 52 -7.83 -13.85 8.67
CA SER A 52 -8.03 -14.34 7.30
C SER A 52 -8.50 -13.26 6.32
N ALA A 53 -9.27 -12.27 6.79
CA ALA A 53 -9.84 -11.21 5.97
C ALA A 53 -9.21 -9.82 6.24
N LEU A 54 -8.21 -9.78 7.12
CA LEU A 54 -7.53 -8.58 7.59
C LEU A 54 -6.75 -7.87 6.47
N VAL A 55 -6.04 -8.65 5.66
CA VAL A 55 -5.07 -8.13 4.68
C VAL A 55 -5.73 -7.96 3.33
N HIS A 56 -5.64 -6.76 2.77
CA HIS A 56 -6.01 -6.44 1.41
C HIS A 56 -4.77 -6.35 0.53
N LYS A 57 -4.62 -7.25 -0.43
CA LYS A 57 -3.44 -7.31 -1.32
C LYS A 57 -3.80 -6.80 -2.71
N THR A 58 -2.93 -5.97 -3.27
CA THR A 58 -3.04 -5.48 -4.66
C THR A 58 -1.74 -5.73 -5.38
N VAL A 59 -1.80 -6.34 -6.56
CA VAL A 59 -0.62 -6.63 -7.39
C VAL A 59 -0.42 -5.49 -8.38
N MET A 60 0.75 -4.85 -8.34
CA MET A 60 1.17 -3.82 -9.28
C MET A 60 2.22 -4.39 -10.22
N LYS A 61 1.91 -4.49 -11.50
CA LYS A 61 2.85 -4.90 -12.54
C LYS A 61 3.45 -3.66 -13.21
N LEU A 62 4.76 -3.66 -13.44
CA LEU A 62 5.52 -2.53 -14.03
C LEU A 62 4.90 -2.03 -15.35
N GLY A 63 4.41 -2.94 -16.21
CA GLY A 63 3.72 -2.60 -17.46
C GLY A 63 2.39 -1.85 -17.33
N ASN A 64 1.80 -1.79 -16.12
CA ASN A 64 0.57 -1.04 -15.82
C ASN A 64 0.80 0.21 -14.97
N ILE A 65 2.04 0.48 -14.53
CA ILE A 65 2.41 1.67 -13.77
C ILE A 65 2.21 2.97 -14.58
N PRO A 66 2.56 3.04 -15.89
CA PRO A 66 2.18 4.21 -16.68
C PRO A 66 0.65 4.31 -16.82
N ARG A 67 -0.11 3.21 -16.84
CA ARG A 67 -1.59 3.26 -17.01
C ARG A 67 -2.32 3.83 -15.79
N ARG A 68 -1.84 3.57 -14.56
CA ARG A 68 -2.44 4.16 -13.34
C ARG A 68 -2.01 5.61 -13.09
N LEU A 69 -0.76 5.96 -13.41
CA LEU A 69 -0.31 7.36 -13.41
C LEU A 69 -1.00 8.18 -14.50
N VAL A 70 -1.27 7.58 -15.67
CA VAL A 70 -2.13 8.16 -16.71
C VAL A 70 -3.55 8.35 -16.17
N SER A 71 -4.13 7.38 -15.46
CA SER A 71 -5.47 7.56 -14.85
C SER A 71 -5.50 8.71 -13.81
N LEU A 72 -4.46 8.87 -12.99
CA LEU A 72 -4.37 9.99 -12.03
C LEU A 72 -4.16 11.33 -12.73
N LYS A 73 -3.25 11.41 -13.71
CA LYS A 73 -3.07 12.60 -14.56
C LYS A 73 -4.34 12.96 -15.32
N PHE A 74 -5.04 11.96 -15.87
CA PHE A 74 -6.28 12.14 -16.63
C PHE A 74 -7.44 12.61 -15.73
N ARG A 75 -7.53 12.09 -14.49
CA ARG A 75 -8.50 12.59 -13.49
C ARG A 75 -8.22 14.03 -13.08
N LEU A 76 -6.95 14.37 -12.83
CA LEU A 76 -6.55 15.74 -12.48
C LEU A 76 -6.77 16.72 -13.65
N TRP A 77 -6.51 16.26 -14.88
CA TRP A 77 -6.76 17.00 -16.12
C TRP A 77 -8.26 17.23 -16.37
N LEU A 78 -9.11 16.20 -16.20
CA LEU A 78 -10.57 16.36 -16.25
C LEU A 78 -11.08 17.34 -15.19
N TRP A 79 -10.50 17.31 -13.99
CA TRP A 79 -10.88 18.22 -12.91
C TRP A 79 -10.44 19.67 -13.15
N THR A 80 -9.27 19.90 -13.75
CA THR A 80 -8.82 21.24 -14.14
C THR A 80 -9.59 21.76 -15.37
N LYS A 81 -9.92 20.90 -16.32
CA LYS A 81 -10.72 21.26 -17.50
C LYS A 81 -12.19 21.55 -17.17
N ARG A 82 -12.78 20.86 -16.19
CA ARG A 82 -14.13 21.17 -15.68
C ARG A 82 -14.22 22.48 -14.88
N ARG A 83 -13.11 22.99 -14.34
CA ARG A 83 -13.08 24.25 -13.56
C ARG A 83 -12.76 25.50 -14.39
N ASN A 84 -12.45 25.34 -15.68
CA ASN A 84 -12.16 26.42 -16.64
C ASN A 84 -13.29 26.62 -17.67
N ILE A 85 -14.51 26.17 -17.34
CA ILE A 85 -15.73 26.40 -18.13
C ILE A 85 -16.74 27.09 -17.18
N ILE A 86 -16.40 28.31 -16.75
CA ILE A 86 -17.28 29.44 -16.40
C ILE A 86 -16.45 30.69 -16.70
#